data_AF-A0A970JA25-F1
#
_entry.id   AF-A0A970JA25-F1
#
_cell.length_a   1.000
_cell.length_b   1.000
_cell.length_c   1.000
_cell.angle_alpha   90.00
_cell.angle_beta   90.00
_cell.angle_gamma   90.00
#
_symmetry.space_group_name_H-M   'P 1'
#
loop_
_entity.id
_entity.type
_entity.pdbx_description
1 polymer ?
#
loop_
_entity_poly.entity_id
_entity_poly.type
_entity_poly.pdbx_seq_one_letter_code
_entity_poly.pdbx_strand_id
1 'polypeptide(L)'
;MKNSEVAEMLARTAAILALRGEDRYRVRAYRRAARAVASLKEEVATLAKQNRLESIDGVGAGIGAKIKEILRTGSLALLERLETEPPPAEGGERRFLLAYALTFHRQFLPRLQNMPGVACAAVTGDVRRCRETVACLEYVLGTTDAGAAKKAVAELPQLHRLQWQGESCQAVHSYGIRLCFHFTAATDFWRLLWLTTGTDAHVRQVAARIKANSGSDPFKHLDGACIAGEEELYALAGLPYIVPELREDRGEIAAAAAGMLPRLVEASAYKGDLHVHTNWSDGTANVEEMAAAAYELGYEYLAITDHSRSLKVAKGLSLEHLAAQKAHIESLQDKYGIRILTGIEADILDDGTVDAPDEILAGLDVVIASVHTGLKQDREKITSRIIRAMQNPYVQIIGHATGRLLGKREGCDVDIDALLREAARTGTILEINASPDRLDIGDTVALQAKRAGIKVAVNTDAHSRMELANMLLGLAVARRGWLEDSDVINTLDAGAVTEVLRQKRAGF
;
A
#
# COMPACT_ATOMS: atom_id res chain seq x y z
N MET A 1 -26.66 3.65 -16.89
CA MET A 1 -25.29 3.46 -16.37
C MET A 1 -25.15 4.27 -15.11
N LYS A 2 -24.69 3.65 -14.02
CA LYS A 2 -24.54 4.28 -12.69
C LYS A 2 -23.23 5.08 -12.62
N ASN A 3 -23.15 6.02 -11.69
CA ASN A 3 -21.94 6.81 -11.42
C ASN A 3 -20.74 5.90 -11.15
N SER A 4 -20.94 4.82 -10.40
CA SER A 4 -19.91 3.83 -10.07
C SER A 4 -19.29 3.17 -11.30
N GLU A 5 -20.10 2.84 -12.31
CA GLU A 5 -19.63 2.18 -13.55
C GLU A 5 -18.73 3.15 -14.36
N VAL A 6 -19.16 4.41 -14.48
CA VAL A 6 -18.35 5.45 -15.16
C VAL A 6 -17.04 5.71 -14.42
N ALA A 7 -17.11 5.84 -13.09
CA ALA A 7 -15.94 6.06 -12.24
C ALA A 7 -14.94 4.89 -12.36
N GLU A 8 -15.42 3.65 -12.37
CA GLU A 8 -14.59 2.47 -12.52
C GLU A 8 -13.82 2.46 -13.85
N MET A 9 -14.49 2.80 -14.96
CA MET A 9 -13.83 2.88 -16.27
C MET A 9 -12.76 3.97 -16.33
N LEU A 10 -13.02 5.14 -15.73
CA LEU A 10 -12.03 6.21 -15.61
C LEU A 10 -10.86 5.80 -14.71
N ALA A 11 -11.12 5.12 -13.58
CA ALA A 11 -10.10 4.62 -12.67
C ALA A 11 -9.20 3.57 -13.34
N ARG A 12 -9.81 2.61 -14.07
CA ARG A 12 -9.09 1.60 -14.86
C ARG A 12 -8.22 2.26 -15.93
N THR A 13 -8.74 3.26 -16.64
CA THR A 13 -7.97 4.02 -17.62
C THR A 13 -6.76 4.69 -16.96
N ALA A 14 -6.95 5.33 -15.80
CA ALA A 14 -5.86 5.96 -15.07
C ALA A 14 -4.79 4.95 -14.61
N ALA A 15 -5.21 3.76 -14.19
CA ALA A 15 -4.30 2.69 -13.77
C ALA A 15 -3.44 2.20 -14.94
N ILE A 16 -4.05 1.93 -16.10
CA ILE A 16 -3.31 1.47 -17.29
C ILE A 16 -2.36 2.54 -17.80
N LEU A 17 -2.80 3.81 -17.87
CA LEU A 17 -1.93 4.93 -18.24
C LEU A 17 -0.73 5.03 -17.30
N ALA A 18 -0.92 4.85 -15.99
CA ALA A 18 0.16 4.88 -15.02
C ALA A 18 1.15 3.72 -15.22
N LEU A 19 0.64 2.51 -15.49
CA LEU A 19 1.45 1.32 -15.76
C LEU A 19 2.24 1.42 -17.06
N ARG A 20 1.63 1.96 -18.12
CA ARG A 20 2.32 2.29 -19.38
C ARG A 20 3.27 3.47 -19.25
N GLY A 21 3.17 4.22 -18.16
CA GLY A 21 4.07 5.33 -17.90
C GLY A 21 3.79 6.62 -18.60
N GLU A 22 2.54 6.81 -18.96
CA GLU A 22 2.06 8.00 -19.62
C GLU A 22 2.20 9.23 -18.71
N ASP A 23 2.00 10.40 -19.31
CA ASP A 23 2.14 11.67 -18.64
C ASP A 23 1.40 11.73 -17.28
N ARG A 24 2.12 12.21 -16.25
CA ARG A 24 1.63 12.23 -14.86
C ARG A 24 0.41 13.13 -14.69
N TYR A 25 0.29 14.22 -15.45
CA TYR A 25 -0.88 15.10 -15.39
C TYR A 25 -2.11 14.41 -15.96
N ARG A 26 -1.94 13.69 -17.08
CA ARG A 26 -3.00 12.88 -17.67
C ARG A 26 -3.48 11.80 -16.71
N VAL A 27 -2.57 11.03 -16.10
CA VAL A 27 -2.94 10.02 -15.09
C VAL A 27 -3.71 10.64 -13.93
N ARG A 28 -3.23 11.77 -13.38
CA ARG A 28 -3.89 12.49 -12.29
C ARG A 28 -5.28 12.99 -12.67
N ALA A 29 -5.46 13.49 -13.88
CA ALA A 29 -6.75 13.96 -14.38
C ALA A 29 -7.81 12.85 -14.37
N TYR A 30 -7.47 11.65 -14.89
CA TYR A 30 -8.39 10.51 -14.85
C TYR A 30 -8.69 10.04 -13.42
N ARG A 31 -7.69 10.00 -12.52
CA ARG A 31 -7.93 9.62 -11.11
C ARG A 31 -8.84 10.61 -10.39
N ARG A 32 -8.60 11.91 -10.58
CA ARG A 32 -9.42 12.94 -9.95
C ARG A 32 -10.85 12.88 -10.46
N ALA A 33 -11.03 12.74 -11.77
CA ALA A 33 -12.36 12.57 -12.36
C ALA A 33 -13.06 11.30 -11.88
N ALA A 34 -12.36 10.16 -11.79
CA ALA A 34 -12.91 8.92 -11.26
C ALA A 34 -13.41 9.10 -9.81
N ARG A 35 -12.58 9.70 -8.94
CA ARG A 35 -12.95 9.99 -7.54
C ARG A 35 -14.15 10.93 -7.46
N ALA A 36 -14.13 12.02 -8.23
CA ALA A 36 -15.21 13.01 -8.24
C ALA A 36 -16.53 12.42 -8.74
N VAL A 37 -16.50 11.60 -9.80
CA VAL A 37 -17.70 10.94 -10.33
C VAL A 37 -18.24 9.90 -9.34
N ALA A 38 -17.37 9.16 -8.66
CA ALA A 38 -17.77 8.19 -7.64
C ALA A 38 -18.47 8.83 -6.43
N SER A 39 -18.12 10.09 -6.10
CA SER A 39 -18.70 10.83 -4.97
C SER A 39 -19.92 11.69 -5.34
N LEU A 40 -20.39 11.66 -6.60
CA LEU A 40 -21.55 12.45 -7.00
C LEU A 40 -22.85 11.91 -6.38
N LYS A 41 -23.60 12.80 -5.72
CA LYS A 41 -24.97 12.55 -5.25
C LYS A 41 -26.00 12.56 -6.39
N GLU A 42 -25.80 13.42 -7.38
CA GLU A 42 -26.61 13.48 -8.60
C GLU A 42 -26.09 12.45 -9.63
N GLU A 43 -26.96 11.89 -10.45
CA GLU A 43 -26.52 11.02 -11.55
C GLU A 43 -25.67 11.80 -12.56
N VAL A 44 -24.47 11.29 -12.85
CA VAL A 44 -23.55 11.85 -13.85
C VAL A 44 -24.21 11.92 -15.24
N ALA A 45 -25.15 11.00 -15.51
CA ALA A 45 -25.97 11.00 -16.72
C ALA A 45 -26.88 12.25 -16.82
N THR A 46 -27.43 12.71 -15.71
CA THR A 46 -28.27 13.92 -15.65
C THR A 46 -27.43 15.17 -15.89
N LEU A 47 -26.28 15.28 -15.21
CA LEU A 47 -25.33 16.36 -15.45
C LEU A 47 -24.84 16.40 -16.91
N ALA A 48 -24.63 15.24 -17.53
CA ALA A 48 -24.26 15.15 -18.94
C ALA A 48 -25.35 15.69 -19.88
N LYS A 49 -26.62 15.32 -19.66
CA LYS A 49 -27.76 15.83 -20.45
C LYS A 49 -27.93 17.35 -20.33
N GLN A 50 -27.62 17.90 -19.16
CA GLN A 50 -27.69 19.34 -18.89
C GLN A 50 -26.44 20.12 -19.33
N ASN A 51 -25.44 19.47 -19.93
CA ASN A 51 -24.13 20.06 -20.26
C ASN A 51 -23.39 20.66 -19.05
N ARG A 52 -23.55 20.06 -17.87
CA ARG A 52 -22.95 20.50 -16.59
C ARG A 52 -21.81 19.60 -16.10
N LEU A 53 -21.23 18.76 -16.95
CA LEU A 53 -20.12 17.88 -16.52
C LEU A 53 -18.89 18.67 -16.05
N GLU A 54 -18.64 19.83 -16.63
CA GLU A 54 -17.49 20.67 -16.28
C GLU A 54 -17.66 21.41 -14.94
N SER A 55 -18.85 21.34 -14.32
CA SER A 55 -19.02 21.81 -12.95
C SER A 55 -18.54 20.78 -11.92
N ILE A 56 -18.21 19.55 -12.34
CA ILE A 56 -17.66 18.53 -11.46
C ILE A 56 -16.17 18.83 -11.26
N ASP A 57 -15.75 19.03 -10.01
CA ASP A 57 -14.36 19.33 -9.72
C ASP A 57 -13.42 18.22 -10.21
N GLY A 58 -12.41 18.59 -10.99
CA GLY A 58 -11.51 17.64 -11.65
C GLY A 58 -11.98 17.08 -12.99
N VAL A 59 -13.16 17.47 -13.49
CA VAL A 59 -13.64 17.12 -14.84
C VAL A 59 -13.56 18.35 -15.76
N GLY A 60 -12.50 18.42 -16.57
CA GLY A 60 -12.41 19.41 -17.66
C GLY A 60 -13.04 18.90 -18.96
N ALA A 61 -13.13 19.77 -19.98
CA ALA A 61 -13.76 19.48 -21.28
C ALA A 61 -13.33 18.14 -21.91
N GLY A 62 -12.03 17.82 -21.86
CA GLY A 62 -11.50 16.56 -22.40
C GLY A 62 -12.04 15.32 -21.70
N ILE A 63 -12.08 15.31 -20.36
CA ILE A 63 -12.66 14.20 -19.59
C ILE A 63 -14.19 14.20 -19.72
N GLY A 64 -14.83 15.36 -19.73
CA GLY A 64 -16.28 15.50 -19.94
C GLY A 64 -16.73 14.86 -21.26
N ALA A 65 -15.97 15.04 -22.34
CA ALA A 65 -16.21 14.35 -23.61
C ALA A 65 -16.11 12.82 -23.49
N LYS A 66 -15.15 12.31 -22.72
CA LYS A 66 -15.01 10.87 -22.45
C LYS A 66 -16.13 10.30 -21.60
N ILE A 67 -16.62 11.05 -20.61
CA ILE A 67 -17.81 10.67 -19.84
C ILE A 67 -19.05 10.60 -20.75
N LYS A 68 -19.24 11.59 -21.63
CA LYS A 68 -20.33 11.57 -22.62
C LYS A 68 -20.24 10.36 -23.56
N GLU A 69 -19.03 10.00 -23.98
CA GLU A 69 -18.77 8.79 -24.78
C GLU A 69 -19.24 7.54 -24.04
N ILE A 70 -18.75 7.34 -22.81
CA ILE A 70 -19.11 6.21 -21.93
C ILE A 70 -20.63 6.10 -21.76
N LEU A 71 -21.29 7.20 -21.43
CA LEU A 71 -22.74 7.23 -21.22
C LEU A 71 -23.55 6.89 -22.48
N ARG A 72 -23.01 7.19 -23.67
CA ARG A 72 -23.67 6.96 -24.96
C ARG A 72 -23.46 5.55 -25.47
N THR A 73 -22.24 5.01 -25.40
CA THR A 73 -21.87 3.73 -26.00
C THR A 73 -21.82 2.58 -25.00
N GLY A 74 -21.76 2.89 -23.71
CA GLY A 74 -21.45 1.91 -22.67
C GLY A 74 -19.97 1.55 -22.58
N SER A 75 -19.11 2.16 -23.39
CA SER A 75 -17.68 1.84 -23.46
C SER A 75 -16.81 3.09 -23.67
N LEU A 76 -15.49 2.94 -23.48
CA LEU A 76 -14.52 4.01 -23.73
C LEU A 76 -13.51 3.49 -24.73
N ALA A 77 -13.47 4.06 -25.94
CA ALA A 77 -12.59 3.60 -27.01
C ALA A 77 -11.10 3.70 -26.60
N LEU A 78 -10.74 4.70 -25.78
CA LEU A 78 -9.40 4.79 -25.23
C LEU A 78 -9.08 3.58 -24.33
N LEU A 79 -10.02 3.17 -23.48
CA LEU A 79 -9.83 2.02 -22.60
C LEU A 79 -9.65 0.77 -23.45
N GLU A 80 -10.58 0.47 -24.36
CA GLU A 80 -10.51 -0.70 -25.25
C GLU A 80 -9.15 -0.80 -25.98
N ARG A 81 -8.66 0.32 -26.52
CA ARG A 81 -7.32 0.39 -27.13
C ARG A 81 -6.20 0.09 -26.15
N LEU A 82 -6.24 0.65 -24.94
CA LEU A 82 -5.26 0.39 -23.89
C LEU A 82 -5.28 -1.06 -23.39
N GLU A 83 -6.39 -1.78 -23.51
CA GLU A 83 -6.52 -3.19 -23.10
C GLU A 83 -6.04 -4.17 -24.17
N THR A 84 -5.95 -3.75 -25.44
CA THR A 84 -5.70 -4.64 -26.58
C THR A 84 -4.40 -4.34 -27.30
N GLU A 85 -4.07 -3.06 -27.52
CA GLU A 85 -2.87 -2.67 -28.25
C GLU A 85 -1.61 -2.93 -27.41
N PRO A 86 -0.47 -3.28 -28.04
CA PRO A 86 0.79 -3.42 -27.33
C PRO A 86 1.17 -2.10 -26.63
N PRO A 87 1.75 -2.15 -25.42
CA PRO A 87 2.29 -0.95 -24.79
C PRO A 87 3.52 -0.44 -25.56
N PRO A 88 3.90 0.84 -25.40
CA PRO A 88 5.11 1.39 -26.02
C PRO A 88 6.37 0.61 -25.61
N ALA A 89 7.44 0.69 -26.41
CA ALA A 89 8.73 0.10 -26.07
C ALA A 89 9.33 0.85 -24.88
N GLU A 90 9.83 0.13 -23.87
CA GLU A 90 10.48 0.76 -22.70
C GLU A 90 11.99 0.88 -22.95
N GLY A 91 12.60 1.94 -22.41
CA GLY A 91 14.03 1.97 -22.12
C GLY A 91 14.26 1.69 -20.62
N GLY A 92 15.06 0.67 -20.30
CA GLY A 92 15.50 0.35 -18.93
C GLY A 92 14.55 -0.48 -18.06
N GLU A 93 15.03 -0.88 -16.87
CA GLU A 93 14.25 -1.61 -15.86
C GLU A 93 13.28 -0.68 -15.10
N ARG A 94 12.10 -0.50 -15.66
CA ARG A 94 10.95 0.09 -14.95
C ARG A 94 10.41 -0.85 -13.85
N ARG A 95 10.13 -0.29 -12.66
CA ARG A 95 9.38 -0.95 -11.58
C ARG A 95 7.99 -0.33 -11.44
N PHE A 96 7.00 -1.09 -10.97
CA PHE A 96 5.64 -0.64 -10.68
C PHE A 96 5.30 -0.83 -9.20
N LEU A 97 4.28 -0.12 -8.71
CA LEU A 97 3.88 -0.16 -7.30
C LEU A 97 3.23 -1.51 -6.95
N LEU A 98 3.48 -2.00 -5.73
CA LEU A 98 2.85 -3.20 -5.20
C LEU A 98 1.32 -3.17 -5.35
N ALA A 99 0.70 -2.03 -5.07
CA ALA A 99 -0.75 -1.86 -5.17
C ALA A 99 -1.30 -2.20 -6.57
N TYR A 100 -0.58 -1.80 -7.64
CA TYR A 100 -0.98 -2.14 -9.00
C TYR A 100 -0.73 -3.61 -9.31
N ALA A 101 0.37 -4.16 -8.81
CA ALA A 101 0.68 -5.58 -8.95
C ALA A 101 -0.41 -6.45 -8.31
N LEU A 102 -0.82 -6.14 -7.07
CA LEU A 102 -1.86 -6.85 -6.34
C LEU A 102 -3.23 -6.71 -7.01
N THR A 103 -3.57 -5.50 -7.47
CA THR A 103 -4.84 -5.25 -8.18
C THR A 103 -4.93 -6.09 -9.47
N PHE A 104 -3.86 -6.06 -10.27
CA PHE A 104 -3.78 -6.87 -11.49
C PHE A 104 -3.80 -8.36 -11.16
N HIS A 105 -3.00 -8.79 -10.18
CA HIS A 105 -2.88 -10.17 -9.74
C HIS A 105 -4.22 -10.77 -9.33
N ARG A 106 -5.01 -10.04 -8.53
CA ARG A 106 -6.33 -10.49 -8.06
C ARG A 106 -7.28 -10.86 -9.20
N GLN A 107 -7.16 -10.19 -10.35
CA GLN A 107 -7.99 -10.47 -11.53
C GLN A 107 -7.36 -11.51 -12.46
N PHE A 108 -6.03 -11.60 -12.49
CA PHE A 108 -5.29 -12.41 -13.45
C PHE A 108 -5.06 -13.84 -12.97
N LEU A 109 -4.77 -14.07 -11.69
CA LEU A 109 -4.50 -15.40 -11.14
C LEU A 109 -5.65 -16.39 -11.36
N PRO A 110 -6.92 -16.06 -11.11
CA PRO A 110 -8.02 -16.99 -11.36
C PRO A 110 -8.12 -17.43 -12.83
N ARG A 111 -7.72 -16.57 -13.77
CA ARG A 111 -7.70 -16.95 -15.20
C ARG A 111 -6.63 -18.01 -15.46
N LEU A 112 -5.42 -17.83 -14.90
CA LEU A 112 -4.34 -18.81 -15.02
C LEU A 112 -4.72 -20.15 -14.39
N GLN A 113 -5.36 -20.14 -13.22
CA GLN A 113 -5.79 -21.35 -12.52
C GLN A 113 -6.83 -22.17 -13.30
N ASN A 114 -7.60 -21.53 -14.19
CA ASN A 114 -8.63 -22.18 -15.00
C ASN A 114 -8.16 -22.47 -16.45
N MET A 115 -6.87 -22.31 -16.76
CA MET A 115 -6.35 -22.57 -18.10
C MET A 115 -6.23 -24.07 -18.39
N PRO A 116 -6.45 -24.50 -19.65
CA PRO A 116 -6.17 -25.87 -20.08
C PRO A 116 -4.74 -26.30 -19.72
N GLY A 117 -4.59 -27.50 -19.14
CA GLY A 117 -3.30 -28.06 -18.76
C GLY A 117 -2.71 -27.54 -17.45
N VAL A 118 -3.32 -26.55 -16.80
CA VAL A 118 -2.90 -26.02 -15.48
C VAL A 118 -3.64 -26.76 -14.37
N ALA A 119 -2.89 -27.34 -13.44
CA ALA A 119 -3.40 -27.98 -12.22
C ALA A 119 -3.52 -26.98 -11.07
N CYS A 120 -2.51 -26.12 -10.92
CA CYS A 120 -2.44 -25.09 -9.89
C CYS A 120 -1.57 -23.93 -10.37
N ALA A 121 -1.81 -22.74 -9.82
CA ALA A 121 -0.98 -21.58 -10.07
C ALA A 121 -0.93 -20.67 -8.83
N ALA A 122 0.22 -20.02 -8.63
CA ALA A 122 0.43 -19.00 -7.61
C ALA A 122 1.34 -17.88 -8.11
N VAL A 123 1.16 -16.68 -7.57
CA VAL A 123 2.15 -15.61 -7.70
C VAL A 123 3.39 -15.95 -6.90
N THR A 124 4.56 -15.53 -7.36
CA THR A 124 5.85 -15.72 -6.69
C THR A 124 6.64 -14.39 -6.63
N GLY A 125 7.93 -14.44 -6.30
CA GLY A 125 8.84 -13.31 -6.39
C GLY A 125 8.44 -12.11 -5.50
N ASP A 126 8.73 -10.92 -6.01
CA ASP A 126 8.58 -9.64 -5.30
C ASP A 126 7.17 -9.41 -4.74
N VAL A 127 6.13 -9.81 -5.48
CA VAL A 127 4.74 -9.61 -5.05
C VAL A 127 4.39 -10.53 -3.91
N ARG A 128 4.84 -11.79 -3.95
CA ARG A 128 4.57 -12.74 -2.87
C ARG A 128 5.30 -12.35 -1.58
N ARG A 129 6.47 -11.70 -1.68
CA ARG A 129 7.16 -11.08 -0.53
C ARG A 129 6.63 -9.70 -0.14
N CYS A 130 5.62 -9.18 -0.85
CA CYS A 130 5.03 -7.85 -0.67
C CYS A 130 6.04 -6.69 -0.77
N ARG A 131 6.99 -6.74 -1.71
CA ARG A 131 7.89 -5.63 -1.96
C ARG A 131 7.13 -4.40 -2.46
N GLU A 132 7.44 -3.22 -1.89
CA GLU A 132 6.80 -1.92 -2.20
C GLU A 132 6.75 -1.56 -3.69
N THR A 133 7.77 -2.02 -4.44
CA THR A 133 7.84 -1.92 -5.89
C THR A 133 8.23 -3.26 -6.46
N VAL A 134 7.81 -3.52 -7.70
CA VAL A 134 7.88 -4.81 -8.37
C VAL A 134 8.45 -4.59 -9.78
N ALA A 135 9.47 -5.35 -10.17
CA ALA A 135 10.05 -5.26 -11.52
C ALA A 135 9.30 -6.14 -12.53
N CYS A 136 8.84 -7.31 -12.08
CA CYS A 136 8.14 -8.31 -12.87
C CYS A 136 7.10 -8.99 -11.99
N LEU A 137 5.92 -9.26 -12.54
CA LEU A 137 4.91 -10.05 -11.85
C LEU A 137 5.05 -11.51 -12.29
N GLU A 138 5.46 -12.35 -11.35
CA GLU A 138 5.91 -13.71 -11.64
C GLU A 138 4.88 -14.74 -11.16
N TYR A 139 4.67 -15.79 -11.94
CA TYR A 139 3.75 -16.88 -11.63
C TYR A 139 4.41 -18.22 -11.80
N VAL A 140 4.14 -19.14 -10.88
CA VAL A 140 4.42 -20.57 -11.04
C VAL A 140 3.14 -21.27 -11.44
N LEU A 141 3.19 -22.06 -12.51
CA LEU A 141 2.11 -22.86 -13.05
C LEU A 141 2.50 -24.33 -12.93
N GLY A 142 1.85 -25.05 -12.01
CA GLY A 142 1.94 -26.51 -11.92
C GLY A 142 1.00 -27.13 -12.94
N THR A 143 1.53 -27.92 -13.87
CA THR A 143 0.78 -28.41 -15.04
C THR A 143 0.50 -29.91 -14.97
N THR A 144 -0.68 -30.31 -15.43
CA THR A 144 -0.99 -31.70 -15.83
C THR A 144 -0.61 -31.97 -17.29
N ASP A 145 -0.63 -30.93 -18.13
CA ASP A 145 -0.18 -30.95 -19.52
C ASP A 145 0.54 -29.62 -19.83
N ALA A 146 1.88 -29.67 -19.84
CA ALA A 146 2.70 -28.51 -20.09
C ALA A 146 2.51 -27.92 -21.50
N GLY A 147 2.25 -28.77 -22.50
CA GLY A 147 2.02 -28.31 -23.88
C GLY A 147 0.74 -27.50 -24.00
N ALA A 148 -0.36 -28.01 -23.43
CA ALA A 148 -1.63 -27.31 -23.37
C ALA A 148 -1.54 -25.99 -22.59
N ALA A 149 -0.86 -25.99 -21.43
CA ALA A 149 -0.69 -24.79 -20.61
C ALA A 149 0.14 -23.71 -21.32
N LYS A 150 1.28 -24.08 -21.93
CA LYS A 150 2.11 -23.13 -22.69
C LYS A 150 1.36 -22.55 -23.89
N LYS A 151 0.59 -23.37 -24.60
CA LYS A 151 -0.28 -22.91 -25.70
C LYS A 151 -1.35 -21.93 -25.21
N ALA A 152 -2.05 -22.25 -24.12
CA ALA A 152 -3.08 -21.39 -23.55
C ALA A 152 -2.54 -20.01 -23.13
N VAL A 153 -1.32 -19.96 -22.55
CA VAL A 153 -0.65 -18.69 -22.25
C VAL A 153 -0.26 -17.94 -23.53
N ALA A 154 0.26 -18.63 -24.54
CA ALA A 154 0.65 -18.01 -25.81
C ALA A 154 -0.51 -17.40 -26.59
N GLU A 155 -1.73 -17.93 -26.41
CA GLU A 155 -2.95 -17.48 -27.09
C GLU A 155 -3.69 -16.36 -26.33
N LEU A 156 -3.21 -15.90 -25.17
CA LEU A 156 -3.81 -14.78 -24.47
C LEU A 156 -3.69 -13.48 -25.28
N PRO A 157 -4.82 -12.85 -25.67
CA PRO A 157 -4.79 -11.69 -26.57
C PRO A 157 -4.18 -10.43 -25.93
N GLN A 158 -4.09 -10.39 -24.58
CA GLN A 158 -3.47 -9.28 -23.87
C GLN A 158 -1.95 -9.43 -23.67
N LEU A 159 -1.35 -10.55 -24.09
CA LEU A 159 0.08 -10.78 -23.94
C LEU A 159 0.82 -10.45 -25.23
N HIS A 160 1.88 -9.66 -25.08
CA HIS A 160 2.74 -9.19 -26.17
C HIS A 160 4.19 -9.53 -25.87
N ARG A 161 5.03 -9.57 -26.91
CA ARG A 161 6.49 -9.77 -26.81
C ARG A 161 6.88 -11.02 -26.02
N LEU A 162 6.21 -12.14 -26.30
CA LEU A 162 6.52 -13.40 -25.63
C LEU A 162 7.95 -13.87 -25.97
N GLN A 163 8.73 -14.19 -24.94
CA GLN A 163 10.09 -14.69 -25.04
C GLN A 163 10.20 -15.97 -24.22
N TRP A 164 10.37 -17.09 -24.90
CA TRP A 164 10.44 -18.41 -24.28
C TRP A 164 11.89 -18.82 -24.00
N GLN A 165 12.13 -19.35 -22.80
CA GLN A 165 13.39 -19.95 -22.38
C GLN A 165 13.08 -21.23 -21.58
N GLY A 166 13.09 -22.37 -22.27
CA GLY A 166 12.78 -23.68 -21.67
C GLY A 166 11.38 -23.73 -21.04
N GLU A 167 11.33 -23.91 -19.72
CA GLU A 167 10.10 -23.94 -18.92
C GLU A 167 9.70 -22.57 -18.38
N SER A 168 10.18 -21.48 -18.98
CA SER A 168 9.77 -20.13 -18.60
C SER A 168 9.44 -19.26 -19.81
N CYS A 169 8.55 -18.30 -19.60
CA CYS A 169 8.12 -17.33 -20.61
C CYS A 169 8.06 -15.94 -20.00
N GLN A 170 8.79 -15.00 -20.59
CA GLN A 170 8.62 -13.58 -20.31
C GLN A 170 7.63 -12.97 -21.30
N ALA A 171 6.74 -12.11 -20.82
CA ALA A 171 5.78 -11.40 -21.65
C ALA A 171 5.52 -10.00 -21.10
N VAL A 172 4.86 -9.17 -21.91
CA VAL A 172 4.36 -7.86 -21.48
C VAL A 172 2.85 -7.84 -21.70
N HIS A 173 2.10 -7.61 -20.63
CA HIS A 173 0.66 -7.41 -20.73
C HIS A 173 0.35 -6.10 -21.47
N SER A 174 -0.82 -5.98 -22.12
CA SER A 174 -1.30 -4.73 -22.74
C SER A 174 -1.24 -3.52 -21.79
N TYR A 175 -1.28 -3.75 -20.48
CA TYR A 175 -1.18 -2.68 -19.48
C TYR A 175 0.24 -2.14 -19.28
N GLY A 176 1.26 -2.75 -19.88
CA GLY A 176 2.68 -2.43 -19.64
C GLY A 176 3.32 -3.22 -18.50
N ILE A 177 2.58 -4.12 -17.85
CA ILE A 177 3.11 -4.99 -16.78
C ILE A 177 3.95 -6.10 -17.41
N ARG A 178 5.21 -6.22 -16.96
CA ARG A 178 6.05 -7.38 -17.28
C ARG A 178 5.60 -8.59 -16.47
N LEU A 179 5.49 -9.71 -17.15
CA LEU A 179 5.08 -10.98 -16.60
C LEU A 179 6.16 -12.02 -16.83
N CYS A 180 6.39 -12.87 -15.84
CA CYS A 180 7.18 -14.09 -16.00
C CYS A 180 6.31 -15.28 -15.61
N PHE A 181 6.25 -16.29 -16.47
CA PHE A 181 5.56 -17.54 -16.21
C PHE A 181 6.60 -18.64 -16.09
N HIS A 182 6.57 -19.39 -14.99
CA HIS A 182 7.38 -20.58 -14.77
C HIS A 182 6.46 -21.80 -14.80
N PHE A 183 6.76 -22.76 -15.67
CA PHE A 183 6.00 -23.98 -15.84
C PHE A 183 6.75 -25.12 -15.13
N THR A 184 6.01 -25.99 -14.45
CA THR A 184 6.57 -27.21 -13.87
C THR A 184 5.50 -28.30 -13.76
N ALA A 185 5.90 -29.55 -13.59
CA ALA A 185 4.96 -30.61 -13.24
C ALA A 185 4.25 -30.27 -11.92
N ALA A 186 2.96 -30.60 -11.79
CA ALA A 186 2.19 -30.30 -10.58
C ALA A 186 2.84 -30.85 -9.29
N THR A 187 3.55 -31.98 -9.38
CA THR A 187 4.30 -32.60 -8.27
C THR A 187 5.50 -31.80 -7.80
N ASP A 188 5.99 -30.85 -8.60
CA ASP A 188 7.17 -30.03 -8.33
C ASP A 188 6.81 -28.55 -8.08
N PHE A 189 5.50 -28.24 -8.05
CA PHE A 189 4.96 -26.89 -7.90
C PHE A 189 5.50 -26.17 -6.66
N TRP A 190 5.44 -26.82 -5.49
CA TRP A 190 5.83 -26.20 -4.23
C TRP A 190 7.32 -25.91 -4.13
N ARG A 191 8.17 -26.78 -4.71
CA ARG A 191 9.62 -26.55 -4.81
C ARG A 191 9.90 -25.32 -5.66
N LEU A 192 9.30 -25.24 -6.84
CA LEU A 192 9.52 -24.10 -7.74
C LEU A 192 8.94 -22.79 -7.17
N LEU A 193 7.77 -22.85 -6.53
CA LEU A 193 7.19 -21.71 -5.82
C LEU A 193 8.16 -21.19 -4.75
N TRP A 194 8.71 -22.09 -3.92
CA TRP A 194 9.68 -21.72 -2.90
C TRP A 194 10.95 -21.09 -3.49
N LEU A 195 11.54 -21.74 -4.50
CA LEU A 195 12.76 -21.28 -5.19
C LEU A 195 12.61 -19.88 -5.79
N THR A 196 11.42 -19.57 -6.31
CA THR A 196 11.15 -18.30 -6.98
C THR A 196 10.59 -17.23 -6.04
N THR A 197 10.26 -17.58 -4.79
CA THR A 197 9.68 -16.64 -3.82
C THR A 197 10.74 -15.91 -3.02
N GLY A 198 11.71 -16.61 -2.43
CA GLY A 198 12.73 -16.00 -1.58
C GLY A 198 13.76 -15.19 -2.37
N THR A 199 14.54 -14.35 -1.69
CA THR A 199 15.79 -13.84 -2.30
C THR A 199 16.77 -14.99 -2.54
N ASP A 200 17.68 -14.83 -3.51
CA ASP A 200 18.76 -15.78 -3.78
C ASP A 200 19.51 -16.19 -2.50
N ALA A 201 19.77 -15.21 -1.62
CA ALA A 201 20.47 -15.43 -0.37
C ALA A 201 19.68 -16.31 0.60
N HIS A 202 18.38 -16.03 0.77
CA HIS A 202 17.48 -16.84 1.60
C HIS A 202 17.42 -18.29 1.08
N VAL A 203 17.15 -18.45 -0.22
CA VAL A 203 16.98 -19.76 -0.87
C VAL A 203 18.25 -20.59 -0.74
N ARG A 204 19.44 -20.00 -0.99
CA ARG A 204 20.73 -20.71 -0.88
C ARG A 204 21.01 -21.17 0.55
N GLN A 205 20.75 -20.34 1.56
CA GLN A 205 20.99 -20.69 2.95
C GLN A 205 20.09 -21.85 3.41
N VAL A 206 18.80 -21.78 3.12
CA VAL A 206 17.86 -22.86 3.45
C VAL A 206 18.18 -24.13 2.65
N ALA A 207 18.51 -24.02 1.36
CA ALA A 207 18.95 -25.16 0.54
C ALA A 207 20.20 -25.85 1.10
N ALA A 208 21.17 -25.07 1.59
CA ALA A 208 22.37 -25.61 2.23
C ALA A 208 22.02 -26.42 3.49
N ARG A 209 21.05 -25.96 4.29
CA ARG A 209 20.55 -26.71 5.45
C ARG A 209 19.81 -27.99 5.03
N ILE A 210 18.95 -27.94 4.02
CA ILE A 210 18.27 -29.13 3.47
C ILE A 210 19.31 -30.17 3.06
N LYS A 211 20.33 -29.76 2.31
CA LYS A 211 21.40 -30.64 1.86
C LYS A 211 22.19 -31.24 3.02
N ALA A 212 22.51 -30.44 4.04
CA ALA A 212 23.22 -30.91 5.21
C ALA A 212 22.41 -31.92 6.05
N ASN A 213 21.09 -31.71 6.17
CA ASN A 213 20.23 -32.52 7.02
C ASN A 213 19.69 -33.79 6.34
N SER A 214 19.43 -33.72 5.02
CA SER A 214 18.72 -34.77 4.28
C SER A 214 19.50 -35.36 3.10
N GLY A 215 20.61 -34.73 2.69
CA GLY A 215 21.34 -35.07 1.47
C GLY A 215 20.68 -34.60 0.16
N SER A 216 19.42 -34.13 0.22
CA SER A 216 18.65 -33.64 -0.92
C SER A 216 19.11 -32.25 -1.39
N ASP A 217 19.03 -32.01 -2.70
CA ASP A 217 19.37 -30.73 -3.32
C ASP A 217 18.11 -30.10 -3.94
N PRO A 218 17.48 -29.10 -3.30
CA PRO A 218 16.23 -28.51 -3.79
C PRO A 218 16.42 -27.69 -5.07
N PHE A 219 17.65 -27.40 -5.50
CA PHE A 219 17.90 -26.81 -6.83
C PHE A 219 17.70 -27.83 -7.96
N LYS A 220 17.69 -29.13 -7.63
CA LYS A 220 17.37 -30.21 -8.55
C LYS A 220 15.93 -30.67 -8.33
N HIS A 221 15.40 -31.44 -9.27
CA HIS A 221 14.19 -32.21 -8.98
C HIS A 221 14.48 -33.18 -7.84
N LEU A 222 13.56 -33.24 -6.89
CA LEU A 222 13.63 -34.18 -5.78
C LEU A 222 12.98 -35.48 -6.25
N ASP A 223 13.80 -36.50 -6.52
CA ASP A 223 13.35 -37.78 -7.04
C ASP A 223 12.35 -38.45 -6.07
N GLY A 224 11.16 -38.77 -6.57
CA GLY A 224 10.20 -39.66 -5.89
C GLY A 224 9.42 -39.09 -4.71
N ALA A 225 9.66 -37.85 -4.27
CA ALA A 225 8.90 -37.21 -3.20
C ALA A 225 8.06 -36.05 -3.75
N CYS A 226 6.74 -36.23 -3.80
CA CYS A 226 5.82 -35.11 -4.00
C CYS A 226 5.88 -34.25 -2.73
N ILE A 227 6.43 -33.04 -2.84
CA ILE A 227 6.39 -32.07 -1.75
C ILE A 227 4.95 -31.58 -1.62
N ALA A 228 4.31 -31.78 -0.47
CA ALA A 228 2.90 -31.38 -0.28
C ALA A 228 2.73 -29.87 -0.03
N GLY A 229 3.80 -29.18 0.40
CA GLY A 229 3.80 -27.75 0.71
C GLY A 229 5.21 -27.20 0.99
N GLU A 230 5.35 -25.89 1.05
CA GLU A 230 6.65 -25.26 1.37
C GLU A 230 7.13 -25.60 2.78
N GLU A 231 6.21 -25.91 3.70
CA GLU A 231 6.46 -26.34 5.08
C GLU A 231 7.38 -27.57 5.13
N GLU A 232 7.24 -28.51 4.20
CA GLU A 232 8.10 -29.70 4.14
C GLU A 232 9.54 -29.35 3.76
N LEU A 233 9.76 -28.33 2.91
CA LEU A 233 11.10 -27.85 2.59
C LEU A 233 11.78 -27.23 3.82
N TYR A 234 11.05 -26.45 4.61
CA TYR A 234 11.57 -25.92 5.87
C TYR A 234 11.80 -27.03 6.91
N ALA A 235 10.91 -28.02 6.98
CA ALA A 235 11.10 -29.18 7.85
C ALA A 235 12.38 -29.96 7.51
N LEU A 236 12.67 -30.18 6.22
CA LEU A 236 13.94 -30.75 5.76
C LEU A 236 15.15 -29.89 6.16
N ALA A 237 15.00 -28.57 6.20
CA ALA A 237 16.03 -27.63 6.67
C ALA A 237 16.18 -27.59 8.21
N GLY A 238 15.33 -28.30 8.95
CA GLY A 238 15.23 -28.22 10.41
C GLY A 238 14.80 -26.83 10.87
N LEU A 239 13.87 -26.20 10.16
CA LEU A 239 13.35 -24.86 10.43
C LEU A 239 11.80 -24.88 10.47
N PRO A 240 11.17 -24.00 11.27
CA PRO A 240 9.75 -23.70 11.08
C PRO A 240 9.52 -23.01 9.73
N TYR A 241 8.26 -23.00 9.27
CA TYR A 241 7.88 -22.29 8.05
C TYR A 241 8.16 -20.79 8.17
N ILE A 242 8.92 -20.24 7.22
CA ILE A 242 9.20 -18.82 7.12
C ILE A 242 8.27 -18.21 6.06
N VAL A 243 7.39 -17.30 6.49
CA VAL A 243 6.45 -16.63 5.57
C VAL A 243 7.19 -15.80 4.51
N PRO A 244 6.66 -15.67 3.29
CA PRO A 244 7.31 -14.97 2.17
C PRO A 244 7.85 -13.57 2.50
N GLU A 245 7.12 -12.78 3.28
CA GLU A 245 7.46 -11.40 3.64
C GLU A 245 8.79 -11.27 4.40
N LEU A 246 9.23 -12.35 5.06
CA LEU A 246 10.48 -12.39 5.82
C LEU A 246 11.68 -12.90 5.01
N ARG A 247 11.47 -13.49 3.82
CA ARG A 247 12.49 -14.18 3.02
C ARG A 247 13.42 -13.22 2.27
N GLU A 248 14.09 -12.36 3.03
CA GLU A 248 14.89 -11.22 2.55
C GLU A 248 16.35 -11.25 3.05
N ASP A 249 16.77 -12.32 3.73
CA ASP A 249 18.12 -12.44 4.34
C ASP A 249 18.43 -11.30 5.33
N ARG A 250 17.53 -11.09 6.28
CA ARG A 250 17.64 -10.05 7.34
C ARG A 250 17.70 -10.65 8.74
N GLY A 251 18.03 -11.94 8.83
CA GLY A 251 18.16 -12.71 10.07
C GLY A 251 17.01 -13.69 10.33
N GLU A 252 16.05 -13.84 9.41
CA GLU A 252 14.88 -14.70 9.54
C GLU A 252 15.26 -16.17 9.72
N ILE A 253 16.34 -16.62 9.07
CA ILE A 253 16.82 -18.00 9.18
C ILE A 253 17.43 -18.25 10.56
N ALA A 254 18.20 -17.30 11.08
CA ALA A 254 18.76 -17.38 12.43
C ALA A 254 17.66 -17.35 13.50
N ALA A 255 16.69 -16.46 13.35
CA ALA A 255 15.52 -16.39 14.23
C ALA A 255 14.69 -17.69 14.17
N ALA A 256 14.47 -18.25 12.98
CA ALA A 256 13.79 -19.53 12.80
C ALA A 256 14.52 -20.69 13.48
N ALA A 257 15.84 -20.78 13.32
CA ALA A 257 16.66 -21.81 13.97
C ALA A 257 16.66 -21.69 15.51
N ALA A 258 16.51 -20.48 16.04
CA ALA A 258 16.42 -20.20 17.47
C ALA A 258 14.98 -20.33 18.03
N GLY A 259 13.96 -20.59 17.21
CA GLY A 259 12.56 -20.58 17.63
C GLY A 259 12.03 -19.19 18.01
N MET A 260 12.61 -18.13 17.44
CA MET A 260 12.34 -16.72 17.74
C MET A 260 11.74 -15.95 16.55
N LEU A 261 11.05 -16.62 15.62
CA LEU A 261 10.30 -15.91 14.59
C LEU A 261 9.17 -15.09 15.23
N PRO A 262 8.96 -13.84 14.79
CA PRO A 262 7.90 -12.99 15.34
C PRO A 262 6.51 -13.51 14.94
N ARG A 263 5.51 -13.30 15.81
CA ARG A 263 4.10 -13.48 15.44
C ARG A 263 3.60 -12.22 14.73
N LEU A 264 3.85 -12.16 13.44
CA LEU A 264 3.59 -10.98 12.63
C LEU A 264 2.13 -10.49 12.72
N VAL A 265 1.96 -9.17 12.71
CA VAL A 265 0.66 -8.51 12.72
C VAL A 265 -0.26 -9.03 11.62
N GLU A 266 -1.53 -9.22 11.96
CA GLU A 266 -2.57 -9.71 11.06
C GLU A 266 -3.65 -8.66 10.81
N ALA A 267 -4.29 -8.72 9.64
CA ALA A 267 -5.36 -7.78 9.28
C ALA A 267 -6.55 -7.83 10.23
N SER A 268 -6.86 -9.00 10.79
CA SER A 268 -7.93 -9.18 11.78
C SER A 268 -7.64 -8.52 13.13
N ALA A 269 -6.38 -8.19 13.43
CA ALA A 269 -6.02 -7.47 14.63
C ALA A 269 -6.18 -5.95 14.47
N TYR A 270 -6.34 -5.43 13.25
CA TYR A 270 -6.43 -4.00 12.99
C TYR A 270 -7.80 -3.45 13.35
N LYS A 271 -7.83 -2.44 14.23
CA LYS A 271 -9.05 -1.90 14.84
C LYS A 271 -9.39 -0.49 14.43
N GLY A 272 -8.46 0.27 13.86
CA GLY A 272 -8.79 1.62 13.43
C GLY A 272 -7.64 2.36 12.78
N ASP A 273 -7.99 3.41 12.04
CA ASP A 273 -7.05 4.26 11.32
C ASP A 273 -6.90 5.61 12.02
N LEU A 274 -5.67 6.11 12.13
CA LEU A 274 -5.35 7.35 12.84
C LEU A 274 -5.00 8.51 11.90
N HIS A 275 -4.98 8.30 10.58
CA HIS A 275 -4.64 9.35 9.61
C HIS A 275 -5.58 9.31 8.41
N VAL A 276 -6.64 10.13 8.46
CA VAL A 276 -7.70 10.16 7.44
C VAL A 276 -8.19 11.59 7.20
N HIS A 277 -8.42 11.92 5.93
CA HIS A 277 -8.79 13.25 5.45
C HIS A 277 -10.24 13.28 4.99
N THR A 278 -10.87 14.46 5.10
CA THR A 278 -12.26 14.67 4.70
C THR A 278 -12.38 15.90 3.80
N ASN A 279 -13.60 16.17 3.35
CA ASN A 279 -13.90 17.35 2.56
C ASN A 279 -13.81 18.69 3.32
N TRP A 280 -13.43 18.66 4.60
CA TRP A 280 -13.01 19.85 5.34
C TRP A 280 -11.66 20.39 4.86
N SER A 281 -10.76 19.51 4.35
CA SER A 281 -9.55 19.90 3.62
C SER A 281 -9.60 19.43 2.16
N ASP A 282 -8.90 18.35 1.80
CA ASP A 282 -8.73 17.84 0.44
C ASP A 282 -9.25 16.41 0.20
N GLY A 283 -9.90 15.82 1.20
CA GLY A 283 -10.67 14.59 1.04
C GLY A 283 -11.93 14.79 0.18
N THR A 284 -12.43 13.71 -0.41
CA THR A 284 -13.63 13.72 -1.24
C THR A 284 -14.91 13.30 -0.50
N ALA A 285 -14.77 12.72 0.68
CA ALA A 285 -15.87 12.28 1.54
C ALA A 285 -16.00 13.18 2.77
N ASN A 286 -17.21 13.33 3.30
CA ASN A 286 -17.41 14.00 4.59
C ASN A 286 -17.12 13.06 5.78
N VAL A 287 -17.14 13.60 7.01
CA VAL A 287 -16.87 12.83 8.23
C VAL A 287 -17.82 11.64 8.37
N GLU A 288 -19.12 11.85 8.10
CA GLU A 288 -20.14 10.81 8.16
C GLU A 288 -19.89 9.65 7.21
N GLU A 289 -19.54 9.95 5.97
CA GLU A 289 -19.24 8.97 4.93
C GLU A 289 -17.98 8.16 5.28
N MET A 290 -16.97 8.79 5.87
CA MET A 290 -15.75 8.10 6.32
C MET A 290 -16.03 7.23 7.55
N ALA A 291 -16.77 7.73 8.53
CA ALA A 291 -17.15 6.97 9.72
C ALA A 291 -18.01 5.75 9.37
N ALA A 292 -18.98 5.90 8.46
CA ALA A 292 -19.78 4.78 7.97
C ALA A 292 -18.92 3.73 7.25
N ALA A 293 -17.99 4.15 6.39
CA ALA A 293 -17.09 3.24 5.69
C ALA A 293 -16.13 2.50 6.66
N ALA A 294 -15.63 3.18 7.68
CA ALA A 294 -14.81 2.58 8.73
C ALA A 294 -15.61 1.52 9.54
N TYR A 295 -16.86 1.83 9.89
CA TYR A 295 -17.75 0.87 10.54
C TYR A 295 -18.02 -0.36 9.66
N GLU A 296 -18.26 -0.17 8.36
CA GLU A 296 -18.43 -1.28 7.40
C GLU A 296 -17.20 -2.18 7.27
N LEU A 297 -16.00 -1.62 7.49
CA LEU A 297 -14.74 -2.35 7.55
C LEU A 297 -14.50 -3.04 8.90
N GLY A 298 -15.37 -2.83 9.88
CA GLY A 298 -15.26 -3.41 11.23
C GLY A 298 -14.30 -2.67 12.16
N TYR A 299 -13.97 -1.40 11.88
CA TYR A 299 -13.14 -0.61 12.77
C TYR A 299 -13.89 -0.28 14.07
N GLU A 300 -13.15 -0.21 15.18
CA GLU A 300 -13.61 0.32 16.46
C GLU A 300 -13.45 1.85 16.54
N TYR A 301 -12.51 2.43 15.79
CA TYR A 301 -12.27 3.86 15.77
C TYR A 301 -11.71 4.39 14.43
N LEU A 302 -11.83 5.71 14.25
CA LEU A 302 -11.31 6.44 13.10
C LEU A 302 -10.88 7.84 13.56
N ALA A 303 -9.65 8.26 13.27
CA ALA A 303 -9.25 9.65 13.50
C ALA A 303 -9.40 10.50 12.24
N ILE A 304 -10.03 11.66 12.40
CA ILE A 304 -10.10 12.68 11.35
C ILE A 304 -8.96 13.67 11.57
N THR A 305 -8.05 13.77 10.61
CA THR A 305 -6.77 14.49 10.71
C THR A 305 -6.54 15.36 9.49
N ASP A 306 -7.52 16.20 9.16
CA ASP A 306 -7.41 17.14 8.04
C ASP A 306 -6.20 18.08 8.19
N HIS A 307 -5.70 18.58 7.07
CA HIS A 307 -4.46 19.37 7.03
C HIS A 307 -4.57 20.72 7.74
N SER A 308 -3.46 21.20 8.30
CA SER A 308 -3.34 22.55 8.88
C SER A 308 -3.22 23.68 7.83
N ARG A 309 -3.50 24.91 8.26
CA ARG A 309 -3.63 26.12 7.42
C ARG A 309 -2.49 26.38 6.42
N SER A 310 -1.26 26.00 6.76
CA SER A 310 -0.09 26.31 5.94
C SER A 310 -0.09 25.54 4.62
N LEU A 311 -0.78 24.38 4.56
CA LEU A 311 -0.92 23.60 3.34
C LEU A 311 -2.09 24.09 2.46
N LYS A 312 -1.94 25.29 1.90
CA LYS A 312 -2.97 25.96 1.08
C LYS A 312 -3.46 25.13 -0.12
N VAL A 313 -2.58 24.34 -0.72
CA VAL A 313 -2.92 23.49 -1.88
C VAL A 313 -3.95 22.42 -1.51
N ALA A 314 -3.94 21.98 -0.25
CA ALA A 314 -4.88 21.02 0.32
C ALA A 314 -6.07 21.69 1.04
N LYS A 315 -6.26 23.01 0.88
CA LYS A 315 -7.29 23.79 1.59
C LYS A 315 -7.25 23.59 3.12
N GLY A 316 -6.04 23.53 3.70
CA GLY A 316 -5.86 23.28 5.12
C GLY A 316 -6.64 24.24 6.03
N LEU A 317 -7.06 23.72 7.19
CA LEU A 317 -8.02 24.37 8.08
C LEU A 317 -7.40 25.54 8.83
N SER A 318 -8.14 26.64 8.91
CA SER A 318 -7.91 27.68 9.91
C SER A 318 -8.20 27.14 11.32
N LEU A 319 -7.75 27.83 12.37
CA LEU A 319 -8.07 27.42 13.75
C LEU A 319 -9.58 27.43 14.01
N GLU A 320 -10.30 28.37 13.42
CA GLU A 320 -11.76 28.46 13.52
C GLU A 320 -12.43 27.25 12.85
N HIS A 321 -11.99 26.88 11.65
CA HIS A 321 -12.51 25.69 10.96
C HIS A 321 -12.17 24.40 11.69
N LEU A 322 -10.98 24.29 12.27
CA LEU A 322 -10.60 23.14 13.10
C LEU A 322 -11.50 23.02 14.34
N ALA A 323 -11.76 24.13 15.03
CA ALA A 323 -12.70 24.14 16.16
C ALA A 323 -14.13 23.76 15.73
N ALA A 324 -14.59 24.23 14.58
CA ALA A 324 -15.89 23.86 14.02
C ALA A 324 -15.96 22.37 13.64
N GLN A 325 -14.91 21.83 13.02
CA GLN A 325 -14.81 20.42 12.70
C GLN A 325 -14.82 19.56 13.96
N LYS A 326 -14.06 19.94 14.99
CA LYS A 326 -14.04 19.27 16.29
C LYS A 326 -15.45 19.19 16.89
N ALA A 327 -16.16 20.32 16.95
CA ALA A 327 -17.54 20.35 17.44
C ALA A 327 -18.49 19.49 16.60
N HIS A 328 -18.29 19.45 15.29
CA HIS A 328 -19.06 18.59 14.39
C HIS A 328 -18.78 17.09 14.68
N ILE A 329 -17.52 16.68 14.81
CA ILE A 329 -17.14 15.31 15.17
C ILE A 329 -17.73 14.91 16.53
N GLU A 330 -17.66 15.79 17.53
CA GLU A 330 -18.24 15.55 18.85
C GLU A 330 -19.75 15.28 18.78
N SER A 331 -20.47 15.96 17.87
CA SER A 331 -21.90 15.71 17.66
C SER A 331 -22.23 14.36 17.01
N LEU A 332 -21.22 13.65 16.48
CA LEU A 332 -21.40 12.38 15.74
C LEU A 332 -21.01 11.13 16.55
N GLN A 333 -20.43 11.28 17.76
CA GLN A 333 -19.81 10.16 18.48
C GLN A 333 -20.72 8.94 18.71
N ASP A 334 -21.99 9.17 18.99
CA ASP A 334 -22.95 8.09 19.30
C ASP A 334 -23.66 7.55 18.05
N LYS A 335 -23.35 8.06 16.85
CA LYS A 335 -24.15 7.80 15.64
C LYS A 335 -23.72 6.56 14.86
N TYR A 336 -22.44 6.21 14.86
CA TYR A 336 -21.88 5.21 13.93
C TYR A 336 -21.36 3.94 14.60
N GLY A 337 -21.46 3.81 15.94
CA GLY A 337 -20.97 2.62 16.65
C GLY A 337 -19.44 2.48 16.67
N ILE A 338 -18.71 3.52 16.26
CA ILE A 338 -17.25 3.63 16.33
C ILE A 338 -16.88 4.91 17.06
N ARG A 339 -15.69 4.96 17.66
CA ARG A 339 -15.14 6.19 18.21
C ARG A 339 -14.53 7.04 17.09
N ILE A 340 -15.01 8.27 16.91
CA ILE A 340 -14.40 9.22 15.97
C ILE A 340 -13.44 10.12 16.73
N LEU A 341 -12.14 9.99 16.49
CA LEU A 341 -11.11 10.77 17.17
C LEU A 341 -10.93 12.11 16.46
N THR A 342 -10.82 13.17 17.25
CA THR A 342 -10.55 14.52 16.75
C THR A 342 -9.04 14.70 16.58
N GLY A 343 -8.60 15.16 15.43
CA GLY A 343 -7.17 15.31 15.20
C GLY A 343 -6.81 16.30 14.11
N ILE A 344 -5.52 16.35 13.80
CA ILE A 344 -4.96 17.19 12.76
C ILE A 344 -3.70 16.55 12.20
N GLU A 345 -3.48 16.69 10.90
CA GLU A 345 -2.15 16.59 10.33
C GLU A 345 -1.55 18.01 10.22
N ALA A 346 -0.71 18.36 11.19
CA ALA A 346 -0.07 19.66 11.26
C ALA A 346 1.23 19.67 10.46
N ASP A 347 1.42 20.70 9.63
CA ASP A 347 2.69 20.88 8.92
C ASP A 347 3.81 21.20 9.93
N ILE A 348 4.96 20.56 9.76
CA ILE A 348 6.20 20.93 10.43
C ILE A 348 6.80 22.06 9.62
N LEU A 349 6.85 23.28 10.14
CA LEU A 349 7.39 24.45 9.45
C LEU A 349 8.90 24.37 9.27
N ASP A 350 9.47 25.22 8.42
CA ASP A 350 10.89 25.19 8.02
C ASP A 350 11.88 25.29 9.19
N ASP A 351 11.46 25.83 10.33
CA ASP A 351 12.24 25.97 11.57
C ASP A 351 11.99 24.83 12.58
N GLY A 352 11.11 23.87 12.26
CA GLY A 352 10.73 22.74 13.10
C GLY A 352 9.58 23.01 14.07
N THR A 353 8.97 24.20 14.04
CA THR A 353 7.73 24.46 14.76
C THR A 353 6.53 23.78 14.08
N VAL A 354 5.46 23.54 14.83
CA VAL A 354 4.24 22.87 14.34
C VAL A 354 3.19 23.92 13.99
N ASP A 355 2.47 23.74 12.89
CA ASP A 355 1.51 24.71 12.32
C ASP A 355 0.17 24.84 13.11
N ALA A 356 0.24 24.80 14.43
CA ALA A 356 -0.86 25.15 15.34
C ALA A 356 -0.30 25.51 16.73
N PRO A 357 -0.93 26.43 17.47
CA PRO A 357 -0.57 26.71 18.85
C PRO A 357 -0.80 25.51 19.76
N ASP A 358 0.04 25.37 20.78
CA ASP A 358 0.01 24.27 21.74
C ASP A 358 -1.35 24.15 22.46
N GLU A 359 -2.03 25.26 22.75
CA GLU A 359 -3.34 25.26 23.40
C GLU A 359 -4.41 24.59 22.52
N ILE A 360 -4.26 24.70 21.19
CA ILE A 360 -5.14 24.02 20.24
C ILE A 360 -4.78 22.53 20.15
N LEU A 361 -3.48 22.22 20.03
CA LEU A 361 -3.00 20.85 19.95
C LEU A 361 -3.37 20.02 21.19
N ALA A 362 -3.32 20.64 22.38
CA ALA A 362 -3.72 20.02 23.65
C ALA A 362 -5.17 19.52 23.68
N GLY A 363 -6.06 20.19 22.92
CA GLY A 363 -7.48 19.89 22.88
C GLY A 363 -7.90 18.79 21.89
N LEU A 364 -6.97 18.25 21.11
CA LEU A 364 -7.23 17.17 20.14
C LEU A 364 -6.93 15.79 20.74
N ASP A 365 -7.52 14.74 20.19
CA ASP A 365 -7.21 13.35 20.57
C ASP A 365 -5.88 12.89 19.95
N VAL A 366 -5.61 13.27 18.69
CA VAL A 366 -4.38 12.90 17.96
C VAL A 366 -3.81 14.09 17.17
N VAL A 367 -2.50 14.25 17.22
CA VAL A 367 -1.74 15.19 16.41
C VAL A 367 -0.68 14.40 15.66
N ILE A 368 -0.79 14.47 14.34
CA ILE A 368 0.22 13.98 13.40
C ILE A 368 0.99 15.21 12.92
N ALA A 369 2.32 15.15 12.91
CA ALA A 369 3.13 16.18 12.31
C ALA A 369 3.93 15.63 11.12
N SER A 370 3.89 16.34 10.00
CA SER A 370 4.48 15.89 8.74
C SER A 370 5.21 17.02 8.01
N VAL A 371 6.21 16.69 7.18
CA VAL A 371 6.89 17.68 6.33
C VAL A 371 6.28 17.67 4.93
N HIS A 372 5.60 18.74 4.53
CA HIS A 372 5.07 18.88 3.17
C HIS A 372 5.90 19.77 2.25
N THR A 373 6.73 20.63 2.83
CA THR A 373 7.50 21.66 2.15
C THR A 373 8.98 21.58 2.51
N GLY A 374 9.87 22.14 1.69
CA GLY A 374 11.30 22.15 2.02
C GLY A 374 11.97 20.76 2.06
N LEU A 375 11.40 19.73 1.42
CA LEU A 375 11.95 18.35 1.41
C LEU A 375 13.37 18.22 0.83
N LYS A 376 13.90 19.27 0.20
CA LYS A 376 15.28 19.33 -0.33
C LYS A 376 16.27 20.04 0.60
N GLN A 377 15.88 20.32 1.84
CA GLN A 377 16.80 20.84 2.86
C GLN A 377 17.93 19.84 3.09
N ASP A 378 19.13 20.36 3.42
CA ASP A 378 20.29 19.53 3.73
C ASP A 378 20.02 18.63 4.95
N ARG A 379 20.73 17.50 5.01
CA ARG A 379 20.48 16.42 5.98
C ARG A 379 20.36 16.88 7.42
N GLU A 380 21.29 17.69 7.89
CA GLU A 380 21.29 18.19 9.27
C GLU A 380 20.07 19.06 9.56
N LYS A 381 19.65 19.89 8.59
CA LYS A 381 18.54 20.82 8.73
C LYS A 381 17.21 20.09 8.75
N ILE A 382 16.95 19.19 7.80
CA ILE A 382 15.69 18.44 7.75
C ILE A 382 15.55 17.49 8.95
N THR A 383 16.66 16.88 9.39
CA THR A 383 16.69 16.04 10.59
C THR A 383 16.35 16.86 11.83
N SER A 384 17.02 17.99 12.04
CA SER A 384 16.78 18.86 13.20
C SER A 384 15.35 19.43 13.22
N ARG A 385 14.80 19.74 12.04
CA ARG A 385 13.40 20.18 11.85
C ARG A 385 12.41 19.13 12.36
N ILE A 386 12.57 17.87 11.95
CA ILE A 386 11.68 16.78 12.39
C ILE A 386 11.88 16.46 13.88
N ILE A 387 13.13 16.42 14.36
CA ILE A 387 13.45 16.23 15.79
C ILE A 387 12.77 17.30 16.65
N ARG A 388 12.81 18.56 16.24
CA ARG A 388 12.15 19.65 16.97
C ARG A 388 10.64 19.44 17.06
N ALA A 389 10.00 18.92 16.02
CA ALA A 389 8.58 18.56 16.07
C ALA A 389 8.32 17.41 17.05
N MET A 390 9.20 16.39 17.10
CA MET A 390 9.11 15.29 18.08
C MET A 390 9.24 15.79 19.53
N GLN A 391 9.91 16.91 19.77
CA GLN A 391 10.07 17.52 21.09
C GLN A 391 8.84 18.28 21.58
N ASN A 392 7.85 18.53 20.70
CA ASN A 392 6.58 19.08 21.13
C ASN A 392 5.77 17.97 21.85
N PRO A 393 5.32 18.20 23.10
CA PRO A 393 4.62 17.18 23.90
C PRO A 393 3.29 16.75 23.29
N TYR A 394 2.70 17.58 22.42
CA TYR A 394 1.43 17.31 21.78
C TYR A 394 1.54 16.59 20.45
N VAL A 395 2.71 16.45 19.82
CA VAL A 395 2.87 15.72 18.56
C VAL A 395 2.99 14.23 18.83
N GLN A 396 1.95 13.41 18.67
CA GLN A 396 2.06 11.98 18.99
C GLN A 396 2.74 11.16 17.89
N ILE A 397 2.47 11.50 16.63
CA ILE A 397 2.88 10.71 15.46
C ILE A 397 3.67 11.60 14.49
N ILE A 398 4.77 11.08 13.94
CA ILE A 398 5.39 11.68 12.74
C ILE A 398 4.87 10.94 11.51
N GLY A 399 4.09 11.66 10.69
CA GLY A 399 3.50 11.16 9.46
C GLY A 399 4.53 11.08 8.33
N HIS A 400 4.39 10.06 7.48
CA HIS A 400 5.22 9.78 6.28
C HIS A 400 6.60 10.46 6.30
N ALA A 401 7.44 10.02 7.24
CA ALA A 401 8.58 10.78 7.77
C ALA A 401 9.63 11.20 6.73
N THR A 402 9.76 10.46 5.63
CA THR A 402 10.72 10.79 4.56
C THR A 402 10.07 11.64 3.46
N GLY A 403 8.74 11.70 3.40
CA GLY A 403 8.00 12.40 2.36
C GLY A 403 8.21 11.78 0.97
N ARG A 404 8.68 10.53 0.88
CA ARG A 404 8.92 9.86 -0.42
C ARG A 404 7.63 9.64 -1.19
N LEU A 405 7.76 9.59 -2.51
CA LEU A 405 6.73 9.10 -3.42
C LEU A 405 7.36 8.08 -4.37
N LEU A 406 7.02 6.80 -4.21
CA LEU A 406 7.59 5.67 -4.94
C LEU A 406 7.54 5.90 -6.46
N GLY A 407 8.71 5.81 -7.11
CA GLY A 407 8.90 6.06 -8.54
C GLY A 407 8.71 7.51 -8.98
N LYS A 408 8.53 8.46 -8.05
CA LYS A 408 8.26 9.88 -8.37
C LYS A 408 9.21 10.86 -7.70
N ARG A 409 9.46 10.69 -6.41
CA ARG A 409 10.25 11.57 -5.54
C ARG A 409 10.95 10.70 -4.51
N GLU A 410 12.27 10.76 -4.46
CA GLU A 410 13.03 10.16 -3.37
C GLU A 410 12.68 10.85 -2.05
N GLY A 411 12.83 10.13 -0.93
CA GLY A 411 12.65 10.72 0.39
C GLY A 411 13.64 11.85 0.64
N CYS A 412 13.31 12.75 1.56
CA CYS A 412 14.29 13.71 2.06
C CYS A 412 15.50 12.99 2.67
N ASP A 413 16.68 13.59 2.56
CA ASP A 413 17.90 13.03 3.14
C ASP A 413 17.87 13.24 4.66
N VAL A 414 17.20 12.35 5.39
CA VAL A 414 17.06 12.44 6.84
C VAL A 414 17.95 11.43 7.55
N ASP A 415 18.48 11.81 8.70
CA ASP A 415 19.21 10.90 9.56
C ASP A 415 18.26 9.99 10.35
N ILE A 416 17.99 8.81 9.77
CA ILE A 416 17.07 7.82 10.34
C ILE A 416 17.50 7.40 11.75
N ASP A 417 18.81 7.22 12.01
CA ASP A 417 19.27 6.81 13.33
C ASP A 417 19.03 7.92 14.38
N ALA A 418 19.18 9.19 14.00
CA ALA A 418 18.84 10.32 14.87
C ALA A 418 17.33 10.41 15.12
N LEU A 419 16.50 10.19 14.09
CA LEU A 419 15.04 10.15 14.26
C LEU A 419 14.61 9.03 15.20
N LEU A 420 15.16 7.82 15.05
CA LEU A 420 14.84 6.67 15.90
C LEU A 420 15.23 6.94 17.36
N ARG A 421 16.43 7.48 17.60
CA ARG A 421 16.86 7.86 18.97
C ARG A 421 15.90 8.87 19.59
N GLU A 422 15.51 9.88 18.84
CA GLU A 422 14.61 10.92 19.36
C GLU A 422 13.18 10.41 19.57
N ALA A 423 12.67 9.58 18.67
CA ALA A 423 11.37 8.94 18.81
C ALA A 423 11.32 8.05 20.06
N ALA A 424 12.35 7.24 20.32
CA ALA A 424 12.47 6.46 21.55
C ALA A 424 12.54 7.34 22.80
N ARG A 425 13.30 8.44 22.76
CA ARG A 425 13.45 9.37 23.88
C ARG A 425 12.15 10.09 24.24
N THR A 426 11.38 10.47 23.23
CA THR A 426 10.17 11.31 23.37
C THR A 426 8.87 10.50 23.42
N GLY A 427 8.93 9.19 23.18
CA GLY A 427 7.74 8.36 23.01
C GLY A 427 6.95 8.70 21.73
N THR A 428 7.58 9.33 20.74
CA THR A 428 6.95 9.63 19.44
C THR A 428 6.74 8.34 18.67
N ILE A 429 5.52 8.14 18.16
CA ILE A 429 5.17 7.04 17.27
C ILE A 429 5.60 7.39 15.84
N LEU A 430 6.11 6.39 15.11
CA LEU A 430 6.42 6.54 13.69
C LEU A 430 5.29 5.98 12.82
N GLU A 431 4.93 6.70 11.77
CA GLU A 431 3.92 6.23 10.82
C GLU A 431 4.52 5.34 9.73
N ILE A 432 3.87 4.19 9.46
CA ILE A 432 3.88 3.52 8.16
C ILE A 432 2.62 3.97 7.42
N ASN A 433 2.81 4.88 6.47
CA ASN A 433 1.76 5.41 5.63
C ASN A 433 1.43 4.42 4.52
N ALA A 434 0.23 3.87 4.55
CA ALA A 434 -0.22 2.80 3.67
C ALA A 434 -0.68 3.30 2.29
N SER A 435 -0.60 4.60 2.00
CA SER A 435 -0.93 5.11 0.68
C SER A 435 -0.08 4.43 -0.40
N PRO A 436 -0.68 3.97 -1.52
CA PRO A 436 -0.02 3.16 -2.55
C PRO A 436 1.29 3.74 -3.11
N ASP A 437 1.41 5.06 -3.15
CA ASP A 437 2.60 5.74 -3.67
C ASP A 437 3.55 6.24 -2.58
N ARG A 438 3.27 6.01 -1.30
CA ARG A 438 4.16 6.36 -0.18
C ARG A 438 4.83 5.12 0.39
N LEU A 439 4.06 4.26 1.07
CA LEU A 439 4.55 3.15 1.89
C LEU A 439 5.64 3.59 2.87
N ASP A 440 5.45 4.73 3.55
CA ASP A 440 6.52 5.47 4.25
C ASP A 440 6.20 5.64 5.73
N ILE A 441 7.02 5.21 6.70
CA ILE A 441 8.38 4.65 6.57
C ILE A 441 8.43 3.26 5.92
N GLY A 442 9.60 2.92 5.37
CA GLY A 442 9.85 1.60 4.79
C GLY A 442 10.08 0.50 5.83
N ASP A 443 10.00 -0.76 5.38
CA ASP A 443 10.11 -1.97 6.21
C ASP A 443 11.41 -2.06 7.03
N THR A 444 12.52 -1.57 6.49
CA THR A 444 13.82 -1.58 7.14
C THR A 444 13.84 -0.64 8.34
N VAL A 445 13.24 0.55 8.21
CA VAL A 445 13.09 1.50 9.31
C VAL A 445 12.09 0.98 10.34
N ALA A 446 11.01 0.32 9.91
CA ALA A 446 10.07 -0.33 10.82
C ALA A 446 10.75 -1.42 11.67
N LEU A 447 11.63 -2.24 11.09
CA LEU A 447 12.42 -3.23 11.84
C LEU A 447 13.38 -2.57 12.84
N GLN A 448 14.01 -1.45 12.46
CA GLN A 448 14.85 -0.67 13.39
C GLN A 448 14.02 -0.08 14.53
N ALA A 449 12.82 0.44 14.24
CA ALA A 449 11.89 0.97 15.23
C ALA A 449 11.48 -0.10 16.25
N LYS A 450 11.11 -1.31 15.79
CA LYS A 450 10.83 -2.46 16.66
C LYS A 450 12.00 -2.78 17.58
N ARG A 451 13.21 -2.87 17.04
CA ARG A 451 14.44 -3.16 17.82
C ARG A 451 14.73 -2.08 18.87
N ALA A 452 14.31 -0.85 18.63
CA ALA A 452 14.42 0.27 19.56
C ALA A 452 13.22 0.39 20.53
N GLY A 453 12.23 -0.50 20.45
CA GLY A 453 11.02 -0.45 21.29
C GLY A 453 10.04 0.67 20.92
N ILE A 454 10.19 1.28 19.74
CA ILE A 454 9.37 2.39 19.27
C ILE A 454 8.07 1.82 18.68
N LYS A 455 6.94 2.40 19.10
CA LYS A 455 5.62 2.05 18.55
C LYS A 455 5.42 2.61 17.16
N VAL A 456 4.65 1.90 16.35
CA VAL A 456 4.33 2.26 14.97
C VAL A 456 2.83 2.43 14.79
N ALA A 457 2.43 3.43 14.01
CA ALA A 457 1.06 3.57 13.50
C ALA A 457 1.03 3.21 12.02
N VAL A 458 0.18 2.28 11.62
CA VAL A 458 -0.08 1.94 10.22
C VAL A 458 -1.34 2.69 9.80
N ASN A 459 -1.22 3.76 9.03
CA ASN A 459 -2.36 4.61 8.69
C ASN A 459 -2.50 4.78 7.18
N THR A 460 -3.72 4.95 6.68
CA THR A 460 -3.96 4.94 5.23
C THR A 460 -3.71 6.25 4.52
N ASP A 461 -3.75 7.39 5.23
CA ASP A 461 -3.72 8.71 4.61
C ASP A 461 -4.86 8.81 3.57
N ALA A 462 -6.02 8.27 3.95
CA ALA A 462 -7.17 8.11 3.08
C ALA A 462 -7.86 9.45 2.84
N HIS A 463 -8.04 9.80 1.57
CA HIS A 463 -8.78 10.97 1.11
C HIS A 463 -10.15 10.59 0.53
N SER A 464 -10.50 9.30 0.56
CA SER A 464 -11.80 8.79 0.17
C SER A 464 -12.10 7.47 0.87
N ARG A 465 -13.38 7.11 0.93
CA ARG A 465 -13.86 5.85 1.55
C ARG A 465 -13.13 4.60 1.03
N MET A 466 -12.81 4.56 -0.26
CA MET A 466 -12.15 3.40 -0.89
C MET A 466 -10.69 3.25 -0.46
N GLU A 467 -10.03 4.35 -0.08
CA GLU A 467 -8.62 4.35 0.29
C GLU A 467 -8.37 3.80 1.70
N LEU A 468 -9.41 3.65 2.54
CA LEU A 468 -9.32 2.94 3.82
C LEU A 468 -8.86 1.47 3.66
N ALA A 469 -9.16 0.86 2.50
CA ALA A 469 -8.71 -0.50 2.20
C ALA A 469 -7.19 -0.59 1.93
N ASN A 470 -6.50 0.55 1.76
CA ASN A 470 -5.04 0.56 1.57
C ASN A 470 -4.28 0.09 2.81
N MET A 471 -4.95 -0.04 3.96
CA MET A 471 -4.35 -0.49 5.22
C MET A 471 -3.58 -1.81 5.06
N LEU A 472 -4.03 -2.68 4.13
CA LEU A 472 -3.37 -3.95 3.81
C LEU A 472 -1.95 -3.76 3.26
N LEU A 473 -1.70 -2.66 2.54
CA LEU A 473 -0.37 -2.33 2.03
C LEU A 473 0.56 -1.91 3.17
N GLY A 474 0.05 -1.13 4.13
CA GLY A 474 0.79 -0.72 5.32
C GLY A 474 1.10 -1.91 6.23
N LEU A 475 0.14 -2.82 6.43
CA LEU A 475 0.38 -4.08 7.14
C LEU A 475 1.41 -4.95 6.42
N ALA A 476 1.42 -4.97 5.08
CA ALA A 476 2.45 -5.70 4.36
C ALA A 476 3.86 -5.14 4.65
N VAL A 477 4.01 -3.82 4.74
CA VAL A 477 5.27 -3.17 5.18
C VAL A 477 5.58 -3.52 6.65
N ALA A 478 4.60 -3.46 7.54
CA ALA A 478 4.76 -3.82 8.96
C ALA A 478 5.23 -5.27 9.14
N ARG A 479 4.62 -6.22 8.42
CA ARG A 479 5.00 -7.63 8.42
C ARG A 479 6.42 -7.84 7.90
N ARG A 480 6.80 -7.17 6.82
CA ARG A 480 8.19 -7.14 6.32
C ARG A 480 9.17 -6.49 7.30
N GLY A 481 8.68 -5.57 8.13
CA GLY A 481 9.41 -4.94 9.25
C GLY A 481 9.41 -5.77 10.53
N TRP A 482 8.92 -7.02 10.47
CA TRP A 482 8.83 -7.96 11.60
C TRP A 482 7.91 -7.52 12.73
N LEU A 483 7.01 -6.57 12.47
CA LEU A 483 6.12 -6.04 13.49
C LEU A 483 5.08 -7.08 13.91
N GLU A 484 4.88 -7.18 15.21
CA GLU A 484 3.83 -7.97 15.87
C GLU A 484 2.69 -7.04 16.28
N ASP A 485 1.55 -7.61 16.72
CA ASP A 485 0.39 -6.80 17.15
C ASP A 485 0.78 -5.74 18.19
N SER A 486 1.65 -6.11 19.14
CA SER A 486 2.13 -5.21 20.20
C SER A 486 2.95 -4.02 19.71
N ASP A 487 3.51 -4.08 18.49
CA ASP A 487 4.33 -3.01 17.93
C ASP A 487 3.47 -1.95 17.20
N VAL A 488 2.27 -2.35 16.76
CA VAL A 488 1.37 -1.54 15.93
C VAL A 488 0.20 -1.05 16.76
N ILE A 489 0.13 0.26 17.02
CA ILE A 489 -0.90 0.83 17.91
C ILE A 489 -2.31 0.70 17.35
N ASN A 490 -2.45 0.48 16.04
CA ASN A 490 -3.73 0.27 15.38
C ASN A 490 -4.42 -1.05 15.78
N THR A 491 -3.73 -1.92 16.53
CA THR A 491 -4.30 -3.18 17.05
C THR A 491 -4.93 -3.04 18.43
N LEU A 492 -4.76 -1.89 19.07
CA LEU A 492 -5.34 -1.56 20.36
C LEU A 492 -6.81 -1.18 20.21
N ASP A 493 -7.64 -1.46 21.21
CA ASP A 493 -9.01 -0.91 21.22
C ASP A 493 -9.02 0.62 21.33
N ALA A 494 -10.17 1.23 21.10
CA ALA A 494 -10.35 2.69 21.12
C ALA A 494 -9.90 3.34 22.44
N GLY A 495 -10.04 2.64 23.57
CA GLY A 495 -9.61 3.13 24.88
C GLY A 495 -8.09 3.09 25.02
N ALA A 496 -7.49 1.93 24.72
CA ALA A 496 -6.06 1.69 24.82
C ALA A 496 -5.25 2.56 23.84
N VAL A 497 -5.72 2.76 22.59
CA VAL A 497 -5.02 3.63 21.63
C VAL A 497 -5.02 5.08 22.11
N THR A 498 -6.14 5.55 22.68
CA THR A 498 -6.25 6.90 23.23
C THR A 498 -5.29 7.09 24.41
N GLU A 499 -5.11 6.08 25.25
CA GLU A 499 -4.15 6.12 26.36
C GLU A 499 -2.71 6.20 25.86
N VAL A 500 -2.34 5.39 24.86
CA VAL A 500 -1.00 5.44 24.24
C VAL A 500 -0.71 6.83 23.64
N LEU A 501 -1.69 7.46 22.99
CA LEU A 501 -1.56 8.82 22.47
C LEU A 501 -1.38 9.86 23.60
N ARG A 502 -2.00 9.66 24.76
CA ARG A 502 -1.87 10.56 25.92
C ARG A 502 -0.56 10.39 26.67
N GLN A 503 0.02 9.19 26.70
CA GLN A 503 1.25 8.90 27.44
C GLN A 503 2.41 9.83 27.05
N LYS A 504 2.55 10.16 25.76
CA LYS A 504 3.57 11.12 25.31
C LYS A 504 3.42 12.47 26.01
N ARG A 505 2.18 12.96 26.19
CA ARG A 505 1.91 14.25 26.85
C ARG A 505 2.33 14.23 28.32
N ALA A 506 2.20 13.08 28.98
CA ALA A 506 2.52 12.92 30.40
C ALA A 506 4.01 12.69 30.68
N GLY A 507 4.80 12.36 29.65
CA GLY A 507 6.25 12.15 29.75
C GLY A 507 7.09 13.43 29.66
N PHE A 508 6.44 14.57 29.42
CA PHE A 508 6.99 15.92 29.51
C PHE A 508 6.44 16.61 30.76
#